data_AF-A0A497SBL3-F1
#
_entry.id   AF-A0A497SBL3-F1
#
_cell.length_a   1.000
_cell.length_b   1.000
_cell.length_c   1.000
_cell.angle_alpha   90.00
_cell.angle_beta   90.00
_cell.angle_gamma   90.00
#
_symmetry.space_group_name_H-M   'P 1'
#
loop_
_entity.id
_entity.type
_entity.pdbx_description
1 polymer ?
#
loop_
_entity_poly.entity_id
_entity_poly.type
_entity_poly.pdbx_seq_one_letter_code
_entity_poly.pdbx_strand_id
1 'polypeptide(L)'
;MTFLTYGLNGTIYFGLSLASFISFYFAWKNKDWKKIGSSFFLLASTFLTLSLINFIWFATPDSFSTFLEIKAVGTGIISFVLGYIGYKLTKRKEVLFLLFLYVLSFIFLDMGIHQLILFTMMISYIITSVIFFLLYAFSERYLKNAGMFGLFFSFLSFVYLMLSIFEPGIILYWFIPNSMLFVSIIFFALEMLYGDRPHEIIGVRIDGKRKKTHTIIYFIAYVIAVNIAIIIATLAVHEVGHVLIGHAAGCEGGKAIILDLSSTPHAELKCPTNAITVTYLGGLIATIVFGMLFFFARGMVGTYLSYSIWGIGLYIANNDLLAIGTGNSIVRFLMLTGLVLLIYGDTKFISGYLNYLKSG
;
A
#
# COMPACT_ATOMS: atom_id res chain seq x y z
N MET A 1 -17.18 3.19 25.33
CA MET A 1 -17.19 2.55 23.99
C MET A 1 -15.94 1.69 23.76
N THR A 2 -14.77 2.15 24.20
CA THR A 2 -13.46 1.50 24.06
C THR A 2 -13.34 0.09 24.65
N PHE A 3 -13.96 -0.16 25.82
CA PHE A 3 -13.98 -1.49 26.43
C PHE A 3 -14.68 -2.52 25.53
N LEU A 4 -15.94 -2.28 25.16
CA LEU A 4 -16.70 -3.20 24.31
C LEU A 4 -15.96 -3.54 23.01
N THR A 5 -15.28 -2.56 22.40
CA THR A 5 -14.48 -2.79 21.19
C THR A 5 -13.30 -3.74 21.41
N TYR A 6 -12.58 -3.66 22.53
CA TYR A 6 -11.52 -4.63 22.85
C TYR A 6 -12.09 -6.03 23.07
N GLY A 7 -13.23 -6.16 23.75
CA GLY A 7 -13.90 -7.45 23.91
C GLY A 7 -14.33 -8.09 22.58
N LEU A 8 -14.88 -7.28 21.66
CA LEU A 8 -15.26 -7.73 20.32
C LEU A 8 -14.04 -8.13 19.47
N ASN A 9 -12.96 -7.34 19.53
CA ASN A 9 -11.69 -7.67 18.87
C ASN A 9 -11.08 -8.96 19.44
N GLY A 10 -11.08 -9.13 20.76
CA GLY A 10 -10.60 -10.35 21.42
C GLY A 10 -11.40 -11.58 20.98
N THR A 11 -12.73 -11.45 20.91
CA THR A 11 -13.64 -12.51 20.48
C THR A 11 -13.40 -12.93 19.03
N ILE A 12 -13.27 -11.97 18.10
CA ILE A 12 -13.02 -12.33 16.70
C ILE A 12 -11.63 -12.94 16.50
N TYR A 13 -10.61 -12.47 17.25
CA TYR A 13 -9.28 -13.08 17.20
C TYR A 13 -9.27 -14.49 17.78
N PHE A 14 -10.07 -14.75 18.81
CA PHE A 14 -10.26 -16.11 19.31
C PHE A 14 -10.89 -17.01 18.24
N GLY A 15 -11.92 -16.52 17.55
CA GLY A 15 -12.54 -17.22 16.42
C GLY A 15 -11.54 -17.52 15.30
N LEU A 16 -10.75 -16.52 14.88
CA LEU A 16 -9.67 -16.68 13.90
C LEU A 16 -8.63 -17.73 14.33
N SER A 17 -8.27 -17.73 15.61
CA SER A 17 -7.36 -18.73 16.18
C SER A 17 -7.93 -20.14 16.07
N LEU A 18 -9.18 -20.34 16.50
CA LEU A 18 -9.86 -21.63 16.42
C LEU A 18 -9.98 -22.13 14.97
N ALA A 19 -10.41 -21.27 14.05
CA ALA A 19 -10.52 -21.61 12.63
C ALA A 19 -9.16 -21.97 12.01
N SER A 20 -8.09 -21.29 12.43
CA SER A 20 -6.72 -21.57 11.99
C SER A 20 -6.20 -22.90 12.57
N PHE A 21 -6.52 -23.23 13.83
CA PHE A 21 -6.21 -24.54 14.42
C PHE A 21 -6.96 -25.70 13.72
N ILE A 22 -8.22 -25.48 13.36
CA ILE A 22 -9.00 -26.45 12.57
C ILE A 22 -8.35 -26.66 11.20
N SER A 23 -7.97 -25.58 10.53
CA SER A 23 -7.23 -25.64 9.26
C SER A 23 -5.91 -26.41 9.41
N PHE A 24 -5.15 -26.13 10.47
CA PHE A 24 -3.93 -26.87 10.80
C PHE A 24 -4.20 -28.37 11.00
N TYR A 25 -5.24 -28.74 11.75
CA TYR A 25 -5.58 -30.14 11.99
C TYR A 25 -5.90 -30.90 10.69
N PHE A 26 -6.69 -30.30 9.80
CA PHE A 26 -6.98 -30.90 8.49
C PHE A 26 -5.74 -30.97 7.60
N ALA A 27 -4.93 -29.92 7.58
CA ALA A 27 -3.65 -29.91 6.86
C ALA A 27 -2.65 -30.95 7.39
N TRP A 28 -2.67 -31.26 8.69
CA TRP A 28 -1.80 -32.26 9.29
C TRP A 28 -2.21 -33.68 8.90
N LYS A 29 -3.52 -33.96 8.87
CA LYS A 29 -4.06 -35.27 8.45
C LYS A 29 -3.77 -35.57 6.99
N ASN A 30 -3.75 -34.55 6.12
CA ASN A 30 -3.53 -34.73 4.70
C ASN A 30 -2.04 -34.54 4.33
N LYS A 31 -1.38 -35.61 3.86
CA LYS A 31 0.07 -35.60 3.52
C LYS A 31 0.45 -34.48 2.54
N ASP A 32 -0.44 -34.15 1.60
CA ASP A 32 -0.19 -33.12 0.58
C ASP A 32 -0.20 -31.70 1.15
N TRP A 33 -0.93 -31.48 2.25
CA TRP A 33 -1.08 -30.18 2.91
C TRP A 33 -0.15 -29.97 4.10
N LYS A 34 0.57 -31.02 4.52
CA LYS A 34 1.42 -31.01 5.72
C LYS A 34 2.41 -29.83 5.77
N LYS A 35 2.95 -29.42 4.62
CA LYS A 35 3.88 -28.27 4.52
C LYS A 35 3.22 -26.93 4.82
N ILE A 36 1.94 -26.78 4.50
CA ILE A 36 1.14 -25.57 4.75
C ILE A 36 0.58 -25.58 6.18
N GLY A 37 0.33 -26.76 6.76
CA GLY A 37 -0.20 -26.89 8.13
C GLY A 37 0.62 -26.10 9.17
N SER A 38 1.95 -26.20 9.14
CA SER A 38 2.81 -25.44 10.07
C SER A 38 2.57 -23.93 10.06
N SER A 39 2.23 -23.37 8.89
CA SER A 39 1.89 -21.95 8.74
C SER A 39 0.54 -21.61 9.37
N PHE A 40 -0.45 -22.50 9.28
CA PHE A 40 -1.73 -22.32 9.97
C PHE A 40 -1.61 -22.45 11.50
N PHE A 41 -0.70 -23.30 11.99
CA PHE A 41 -0.39 -23.33 13.42
C PHE A 41 0.19 -21.98 13.88
N LEU A 42 1.15 -21.43 13.14
CA LEU A 42 1.73 -20.12 13.46
C LEU A 42 0.69 -18.98 13.40
N LEU A 43 -0.22 -18.98 12.42
CA LEU A 43 -1.36 -18.06 12.39
C LEU A 43 -2.25 -18.24 13.62
N ALA A 44 -2.60 -19.48 13.97
CA ALA A 44 -3.47 -19.77 15.10
C ALA A 44 -2.87 -19.27 16.42
N SER A 45 -1.57 -19.49 16.64
CA SER A 45 -0.84 -18.98 17.80
C SER A 45 -0.80 -17.45 17.81
N THR A 46 -0.55 -16.81 16.67
CA THR A 46 -0.51 -15.33 16.56
C THR A 46 -1.88 -14.73 16.89
N PHE A 47 -2.96 -15.29 16.36
CA PHE A 47 -4.32 -14.85 16.67
C PHE A 47 -4.70 -15.11 18.13
N LEU A 48 -4.25 -16.22 18.72
CA LEU A 48 -4.50 -16.51 20.14
C LEU A 48 -3.82 -15.46 21.03
N THR A 49 -2.56 -15.13 20.74
CA THR A 49 -1.83 -14.08 21.47
C THR A 49 -2.54 -12.73 21.34
N LEU A 50 -2.95 -12.33 20.13
CA LEU A 50 -3.69 -11.09 19.92
C LEU A 50 -5.04 -11.10 20.65
N SER A 51 -5.72 -12.24 20.70
CA SER A 51 -6.98 -12.41 21.43
C SER A 51 -6.80 -12.20 22.93
N LEU A 52 -5.82 -12.88 23.54
CA LEU A 52 -5.50 -12.76 24.96
C LEU A 52 -5.15 -11.32 25.33
N ILE A 53 -4.33 -10.67 24.50
CA ILE A 53 -3.95 -9.26 24.68
C ILE A 53 -5.18 -8.34 24.64
N ASN A 54 -6.10 -8.56 23.68
CA ASN A 54 -7.35 -7.78 23.62
C ASN A 54 -8.26 -8.03 24.83
N PHE A 55 -8.30 -9.25 25.38
CA PHE A 55 -9.06 -9.53 26.61
C PHE A 55 -8.41 -8.92 27.85
N ILE A 56 -7.09 -8.86 27.92
CA ILE A 56 -6.38 -8.13 28.99
C ILE A 56 -6.75 -6.65 28.89
N TRP A 57 -6.69 -6.03 27.70
CA TRP A 57 -7.10 -4.64 27.52
C TRP A 57 -8.59 -4.36 27.69
N PHE A 58 -9.43 -5.38 27.52
CA PHE A 58 -10.83 -5.31 27.92
C PHE A 58 -10.98 -5.18 29.45
N ALA A 59 -10.13 -5.82 30.25
CA ALA A 59 -10.18 -5.68 31.71
C ALA A 59 -9.44 -4.42 32.20
N THR A 60 -8.28 -4.15 31.61
CA THR A 60 -7.35 -3.09 32.02
C THR A 60 -6.79 -2.38 30.79
N PRO A 61 -7.48 -1.35 30.25
CA PRO A 61 -6.99 -0.62 29.08
C PRO A 61 -5.66 0.06 29.38
N ASP A 62 -4.71 -0.09 28.48
CA ASP A 62 -3.42 0.61 28.51
C ASP A 62 -3.39 1.70 27.43
N SER A 63 -2.24 2.33 27.25
CA SER A 63 -2.02 3.34 26.22
C SER A 63 -2.32 2.82 24.80
N PHE A 64 -2.96 3.67 24.02
CA PHE A 64 -3.32 3.37 22.63
C PHE A 64 -2.10 3.13 21.73
N SER A 65 -0.96 3.78 22.03
CA SER A 65 0.30 3.58 21.30
C SER A 65 0.80 2.14 21.42
N THR A 66 0.82 1.58 22.63
CA THR A 66 1.23 0.18 22.87
C THR A 66 0.33 -0.81 22.12
N PHE A 67 -0.98 -0.52 22.07
CA PHE A 67 -1.94 -1.29 21.28
C PHE A 67 -1.57 -1.30 19.79
N LEU A 68 -1.29 -0.13 19.23
CA LEU A 68 -0.97 0.02 17.82
C LEU A 68 0.34 -0.69 17.44
N GLU A 69 1.35 -0.64 18.31
CA GLU A 69 2.63 -1.32 18.17
C GLU A 69 2.47 -2.84 18.07
N ILE A 70 1.84 -3.45 19.08
CA ILE A 70 1.61 -4.90 19.13
C ILE A 70 0.77 -5.33 17.92
N LYS A 71 -0.23 -4.51 17.56
CA LYS A 71 -1.09 -4.79 16.43
C LYS A 71 -0.35 -4.73 15.10
N ALA A 72 0.56 -3.78 14.91
CA ALA A 72 1.36 -3.70 13.69
C ALA A 72 2.30 -4.90 13.54
N VAL A 73 2.96 -5.31 14.63
CA VAL A 73 3.80 -6.53 14.65
C VAL A 73 2.96 -7.77 14.30
N GLY A 74 1.82 -7.96 14.98
CA GLY A 74 0.93 -9.08 14.70
C GLY A 74 0.41 -9.08 13.26
N THR A 75 0.05 -7.91 12.73
CA THR A 75 -0.41 -7.75 11.34
C THR A 75 0.70 -8.07 10.34
N GLY A 76 1.95 -7.70 10.65
CA GLY A 76 3.10 -8.04 9.83
C GLY A 76 3.39 -9.54 9.80
N ILE A 77 3.32 -10.21 10.95
CA ILE A 77 3.44 -11.68 11.04
C ILE A 77 2.32 -12.34 10.24
N ILE A 78 1.05 -11.94 10.44
CA ILE A 78 -0.09 -12.49 9.72
C ILE A 78 0.09 -12.35 8.20
N SER A 79 0.49 -11.17 7.73
CA SER A 79 0.65 -10.89 6.30
C SER A 79 1.80 -11.70 5.69
N PHE A 80 2.92 -11.85 6.40
CA PHE A 80 4.03 -12.68 5.98
C PHE A 80 3.61 -14.15 5.88
N VAL A 81 2.92 -14.68 6.90
CA VAL A 81 2.50 -16.08 6.92
C VAL A 81 1.42 -16.36 5.86
N LEU A 82 0.45 -15.47 5.67
CA LEU A 82 -0.54 -15.56 4.59
C LEU A 82 0.14 -15.51 3.21
N GLY A 83 1.16 -14.68 3.03
CA GLY A 83 1.93 -14.66 1.79
C GLY A 83 2.68 -15.96 1.56
N TYR A 84 3.26 -16.55 2.60
CA TYR A 84 3.92 -17.84 2.47
C TYR A 84 2.92 -18.97 2.14
N ILE A 85 1.73 -18.96 2.74
CA ILE A 85 0.62 -19.88 2.39
C ILE A 85 0.23 -19.66 0.92
N GLY A 86 0.00 -18.42 0.51
CA GLY A 86 -0.32 -18.05 -0.87
C GLY A 86 0.76 -18.52 -1.85
N TYR A 87 2.04 -18.38 -1.51
CA TYR A 87 3.16 -18.92 -2.29
C TYR A 87 3.10 -20.45 -2.40
N LYS A 88 2.88 -21.18 -1.29
CA LYS A 88 2.84 -22.65 -1.31
C LYS A 88 1.67 -23.20 -2.12
N LEU A 89 0.54 -22.51 -2.08
CA LEU A 89 -0.64 -22.86 -2.87
C LEU A 89 -0.40 -22.59 -4.34
N THR A 90 0.02 -21.37 -4.69
CA THR A 90 0.13 -20.94 -6.09
C THR A 90 1.42 -21.39 -6.78
N LYS A 91 2.47 -21.75 -6.01
CA LYS A 91 3.85 -22.01 -6.46
C LYS A 91 4.47 -20.86 -7.29
N ARG A 92 3.99 -19.64 -7.09
CA ARG A 92 4.40 -18.44 -7.84
C ARG A 92 5.55 -17.73 -7.16
N LYS A 93 6.72 -17.66 -7.81
CA LYS A 93 7.93 -17.00 -7.28
C LYS A 93 7.70 -15.50 -7.05
N GLU A 94 6.74 -14.91 -7.74
CA GLU A 94 6.37 -13.50 -7.59
C GLU A 94 5.88 -13.19 -6.18
N VAL A 95 5.19 -14.13 -5.53
CA VAL A 95 4.76 -13.97 -4.13
C VAL A 95 5.96 -13.92 -3.19
N LEU A 96 7.00 -14.72 -3.45
CA LEU A 96 8.25 -14.63 -2.69
C LEU A 96 8.98 -13.31 -2.92
N PHE A 97 8.98 -12.79 -4.15
CA PHE A 97 9.56 -11.49 -4.45
C PHE A 97 8.81 -10.36 -3.70
N LEU A 98 7.48 -10.40 -3.66
CA LEU A 98 6.68 -9.45 -2.87
C LEU A 98 6.99 -9.56 -1.36
N LEU A 99 7.13 -10.78 -0.83
CA LEU A 99 7.55 -10.98 0.56
C LEU A 99 8.98 -10.52 0.83
N PHE A 100 9.87 -10.64 -0.14
CA PHE A 100 11.22 -10.11 -0.02
C PHE A 100 11.21 -8.58 0.01
N LEU A 101 10.49 -7.93 -0.91
CA LEU A 101 10.31 -6.47 -0.90
C LEU A 101 9.64 -5.97 0.38
N TYR A 102 8.71 -6.76 0.95
CA TYR A 102 8.11 -6.49 2.25
C TYR A 102 9.16 -6.40 3.35
N VAL A 103 10.00 -7.44 3.49
CA VAL A 103 11.06 -7.46 4.50
C VAL A 103 12.05 -6.32 4.25
N LEU A 104 12.40 -6.08 2.99
CA LEU A 104 13.30 -5.01 2.58
C LEU A 104 12.78 -3.63 2.99
N SER A 105 11.46 -3.41 2.89
CA SER A 105 10.85 -2.14 3.28
C SER A 105 11.12 -1.79 4.75
N PHE A 106 11.21 -2.77 5.66
CA PHE A 106 11.55 -2.50 7.06
C PHE A 106 13.02 -2.15 7.30
N ILE A 107 13.92 -2.60 6.43
CA ILE A 107 15.36 -2.41 6.62
C ILE A 107 15.80 -0.99 6.21
N PHE A 108 15.11 -0.39 5.23
CA PHE A 108 15.52 0.88 4.64
C PHE A 108 14.74 2.11 5.13
N LEU A 109 13.86 1.97 6.11
CA LEU A 109 13.07 3.08 6.59
C LEU A 109 13.68 3.69 7.85
N ASP A 110 14.31 4.85 7.67
CA ASP A 110 14.64 5.76 8.75
C ASP A 110 13.41 6.65 9.04
N MET A 111 12.46 6.10 9.80
CA MET A 111 11.22 6.79 10.17
C MET A 111 11.01 6.74 11.68
N GLY A 112 10.33 7.74 12.23
CA GLY A 112 9.90 7.69 13.62
C GLY A 112 9.04 6.46 13.89
N ILE A 113 9.12 5.89 15.10
CA ILE A 113 8.46 4.61 15.48
C ILE A 113 6.97 4.60 15.08
N HIS A 114 6.24 5.70 15.32
CA HIS A 114 4.83 5.80 14.96
C HIS A 114 4.58 5.72 13.44
N GLN A 115 5.40 6.39 12.64
CA GLN A 115 5.30 6.35 11.18
C GLN A 115 5.67 4.97 10.66
N LEU A 116 6.69 4.33 11.23
CA LEU A 116 7.09 2.96 10.92
C LEU A 116 5.93 1.98 11.17
N ILE A 117 5.22 2.13 12.29
CA ILE A 117 4.05 1.30 12.64
C ILE A 117 2.91 1.44 11.62
N LEU A 118 2.53 2.67 11.29
CA LEU A 118 1.46 2.93 10.31
C LEU A 118 1.85 2.39 8.93
N PHE A 119 3.09 2.64 8.52
CA PHE A 119 3.63 2.15 7.25
C PHE A 119 3.68 0.61 7.20
N THR A 120 4.09 -0.04 8.29
CA THR A 120 4.09 -1.51 8.45
C THR A 120 2.72 -2.09 8.15
N MET A 121 1.68 -1.53 8.77
CA MET A 121 0.30 -1.98 8.57
C MET A 121 -0.18 -1.70 7.14
N MET A 122 0.15 -0.53 6.60
CA MET A 122 -0.24 -0.15 5.24
C MET A 122 0.31 -1.14 4.21
N ILE A 123 1.62 -1.42 4.23
CA ILE A 123 2.24 -2.38 3.32
C ILE A 123 1.71 -3.79 3.56
N SER A 124 1.53 -4.19 4.82
CA SER A 124 0.95 -5.48 5.19
C SER A 124 -0.41 -5.72 4.50
N TYR A 125 -1.29 -4.72 4.52
CA TYR A 125 -2.61 -4.81 3.88
C TYR A 125 -2.53 -4.81 2.36
N ILE A 126 -1.63 -4.03 1.76
CA ILE A 126 -1.39 -4.05 0.30
C ILE A 126 -0.95 -5.44 -0.16
N ILE A 127 0.03 -6.03 0.53
CA ILE A 127 0.54 -7.36 0.19
C ILE A 127 -0.53 -8.43 0.36
N THR A 128 -1.26 -8.37 1.48
CA THR A 128 -2.37 -9.27 1.74
C THR A 128 -3.44 -9.16 0.66
N SER A 129 -3.72 -7.95 0.17
CA SER A 129 -4.62 -7.71 -0.96
C SER A 129 -4.13 -8.40 -2.23
N VAL A 130 -2.84 -8.26 -2.58
CA VAL A 130 -2.26 -8.93 -3.75
C VAL A 130 -2.35 -10.46 -3.62
N ILE A 131 -2.04 -11.02 -2.46
CA ILE A 131 -2.12 -12.47 -2.22
C ILE A 131 -3.56 -12.97 -2.41
N PHE A 132 -4.54 -12.30 -1.82
CA PHE A 132 -5.93 -12.68 -1.94
C PHE A 132 -6.50 -12.45 -3.34
N PHE A 133 -6.03 -11.43 -4.06
CA PHE A 133 -6.32 -11.26 -5.47
C PHE A 133 -5.84 -12.45 -6.29
N LEU A 134 -4.60 -12.92 -6.06
CA LEU A 134 -4.08 -14.09 -6.74
C LEU A 134 -4.90 -15.34 -6.42
N LEU A 135 -5.29 -15.53 -5.16
CA LEU A 135 -6.16 -16.65 -4.78
C LEU A 135 -7.53 -16.57 -5.44
N TYR A 136 -8.16 -15.39 -5.48
CA TYR A 136 -9.45 -15.17 -6.12
C TYR A 136 -9.40 -15.40 -7.64
N ALA A 137 -8.36 -14.88 -8.29
CA ALA A 137 -8.24 -14.92 -9.75
C ALA A 137 -7.84 -16.31 -10.29
N PHE A 138 -7.09 -17.09 -9.51
CA PHE A 138 -6.43 -18.32 -10.00
C PHE A 138 -6.80 -19.60 -9.27
N SER A 139 -7.53 -19.53 -8.16
CA SER A 139 -8.01 -20.75 -7.49
C SER A 139 -9.43 -21.08 -7.90
N GLU A 140 -9.84 -22.33 -7.66
CA GLU A 140 -11.22 -22.78 -7.84
C GLU A 140 -11.91 -23.00 -6.48
N ARG A 141 -13.22 -23.30 -6.51
CA ARG A 141 -14.04 -23.70 -5.36
C ARG A 141 -13.87 -22.80 -4.12
N TYR A 142 -13.45 -23.36 -2.98
CA TYR A 142 -13.44 -22.66 -1.71
C TYR A 142 -12.28 -21.67 -1.62
N LEU A 143 -11.12 -21.97 -2.24
CA LEU A 143 -10.00 -21.01 -2.30
C LEU A 143 -10.35 -19.73 -3.04
N LYS A 144 -11.21 -19.79 -4.07
CA LYS A 144 -11.69 -18.58 -4.75
C LYS A 144 -12.48 -17.70 -3.78
N ASN A 145 -13.35 -18.30 -2.98
CA ASN A 145 -14.14 -17.59 -1.97
C ASN A 145 -13.24 -17.05 -0.85
N ALA A 146 -12.24 -17.82 -0.40
CA ALA A 146 -11.22 -17.32 0.52
C ALA A 146 -10.53 -16.08 -0.05
N GLY A 147 -10.12 -16.11 -1.32
CA GLY A 147 -9.59 -14.95 -2.04
C GLY A 147 -10.52 -13.73 -2.01
N MET A 148 -11.80 -13.92 -2.30
CA MET A 148 -12.78 -12.83 -2.29
C MET A 148 -12.95 -12.18 -0.90
N PHE A 149 -13.16 -12.99 0.13
CA PHE A 149 -13.33 -12.47 1.51
C PHE A 149 -12.04 -11.87 2.06
N GLY A 150 -10.89 -12.45 1.72
CA GLY A 150 -9.60 -11.88 2.06
C GLY A 150 -9.32 -10.54 1.37
N LEU A 151 -9.79 -10.34 0.14
CA LEU A 151 -9.76 -9.03 -0.53
C LEU A 151 -10.58 -8.00 0.24
N PHE A 152 -11.82 -8.33 0.62
CA PHE A 152 -12.65 -7.44 1.45
C PHE A 152 -11.97 -7.12 2.79
N PHE A 153 -11.38 -8.11 3.45
CA PHE A 153 -10.57 -7.88 4.66
C PHE A 153 -9.46 -6.86 4.42
N SER A 154 -8.64 -7.05 3.38
CA SER A 154 -7.50 -6.17 3.08
C SER A 154 -7.95 -4.73 2.76
N PHE A 155 -9.02 -4.58 1.98
CA PHE A 155 -9.57 -3.28 1.60
C PHE A 155 -10.15 -2.55 2.81
N LEU A 156 -11.01 -3.19 3.58
CA LEU A 156 -11.60 -2.59 4.78
C LEU A 156 -10.52 -2.23 5.81
N SER A 157 -9.52 -3.10 6.01
CA SER A 157 -8.42 -2.81 6.93
C SER A 157 -7.61 -1.60 6.50
N PHE A 158 -7.35 -1.45 5.20
CA PHE A 158 -6.67 -0.28 4.64
C PHE A 158 -7.50 1.00 4.81
N VAL A 159 -8.79 0.96 4.50
CA VAL A 159 -9.70 2.11 4.70
C VAL A 159 -9.73 2.52 6.17
N TYR A 160 -9.85 1.57 7.09
CA TYR A 160 -9.87 1.84 8.53
C TYR A 160 -8.54 2.43 9.01
N LEU A 161 -7.41 1.94 8.49
CA LEU A 161 -6.10 2.51 8.76
C LEU A 161 -6.01 3.97 8.28
N MET A 162 -6.48 4.27 7.05
CA MET A 162 -6.48 5.64 6.53
C MET A 162 -7.38 6.57 7.35
N LEU A 163 -8.57 6.11 7.73
CA LEU A 163 -9.48 6.88 8.59
C LEU A 163 -8.88 7.12 9.98
N SER A 164 -8.09 6.18 10.48
CA SER A 164 -7.47 6.29 11.80
C SER A 164 -6.42 7.39 11.94
N ILE A 165 -5.86 7.84 10.81
CA ILE A 165 -4.96 8.99 10.77
C ILE A 165 -5.71 10.26 11.20
N PHE A 166 -7.00 10.37 10.86
CA PHE A 166 -7.84 11.51 11.21
C PHE A 166 -8.54 11.32 12.56
N GLU A 167 -9.03 10.11 12.84
CA GLU A 167 -9.72 9.77 14.07
C GLU A 167 -9.18 8.46 14.67
N PRO A 168 -8.23 8.54 15.62
CA PRO A 168 -7.57 7.36 16.19
C PRO A 168 -8.54 6.32 16.77
N GLY A 169 -9.72 6.73 17.22
CA GLY A 169 -10.75 5.83 17.77
C GLY A 169 -11.32 4.82 16.76
N ILE A 170 -11.21 5.07 15.45
CA ILE A 170 -11.77 4.20 14.40
C ILE A 170 -11.08 2.82 14.38
N ILE A 171 -9.81 2.78 14.75
CA ILE A 171 -9.00 1.55 14.87
C ILE A 171 -9.69 0.50 15.77
N LEU A 172 -10.45 0.93 16.77
CA LEU A 172 -11.09 0.02 17.72
C LEU A 172 -12.17 -0.86 17.08
N TYR A 173 -12.68 -0.52 15.89
CA TYR A 173 -13.70 -1.28 15.17
C TYR A 173 -13.13 -2.34 14.22
N TRP A 174 -11.88 -2.77 14.44
CA TRP A 174 -11.22 -3.81 13.61
C TRP A 174 -11.91 -5.16 13.58
N PHE A 175 -12.87 -5.42 14.47
CA PHE A 175 -13.67 -6.65 14.40
C PHE A 175 -14.41 -6.80 13.08
N ILE A 176 -14.77 -5.68 12.43
CA ILE A 176 -15.46 -5.67 11.13
C ILE A 176 -14.56 -6.29 10.04
N PRO A 177 -13.38 -5.75 9.68
CA PRO A 177 -12.51 -6.41 8.71
C PRO A 177 -12.11 -7.82 9.16
N ASN A 178 -11.78 -8.03 10.43
CA ASN A 178 -11.38 -9.36 10.93
C ASN A 178 -12.47 -10.43 10.74
N SER A 179 -13.75 -10.06 10.73
CA SER A 179 -14.85 -10.98 10.41
C SER A 179 -14.77 -11.51 8.97
N MET A 180 -14.35 -10.67 8.02
CA MET A 180 -14.11 -11.11 6.64
C MET A 180 -12.93 -12.05 6.54
N LEU A 181 -11.85 -11.79 7.31
CA LEU A 181 -10.73 -12.71 7.40
C LEU A 181 -11.14 -14.05 8.02
N PHE A 182 -12.00 -14.04 9.04
CA PHE A 182 -12.51 -15.26 9.66
C PHE A 182 -13.26 -16.14 8.66
N VAL A 183 -14.15 -15.55 7.87
CA VAL A 183 -14.83 -16.26 6.77
C VAL A 183 -13.82 -16.79 5.75
N SER A 184 -12.79 -16.01 5.39
CA SER A 184 -11.72 -16.48 4.50
C SER A 184 -10.98 -17.71 5.07
N ILE A 185 -10.70 -17.76 6.38
CA ILE A 185 -10.02 -18.91 7.00
C ILE A 185 -10.93 -20.14 7.04
N ILE A 186 -12.23 -19.96 7.26
CA ILE A 186 -13.20 -21.07 7.13
C ILE A 186 -13.13 -21.68 5.73
N PHE A 187 -13.08 -20.85 4.68
CA PHE A 187 -12.95 -21.36 3.31
C PHE A 187 -11.63 -22.10 3.06
N PHE A 188 -10.53 -21.68 3.68
CA PHE A 188 -9.29 -22.49 3.66
C PHE A 188 -9.49 -23.85 4.34
N ALA A 189 -10.14 -23.90 5.50
CA ALA A 189 -10.43 -25.16 6.18
C ALA A 189 -11.32 -26.09 5.34
N LEU A 190 -12.35 -25.53 4.68
CA LEU A 190 -13.22 -26.28 3.78
C LEU A 190 -12.47 -26.83 2.56
N GLU A 191 -11.55 -26.06 1.97
CA GLU A 191 -10.70 -26.57 0.90
C GLU A 191 -9.82 -27.73 1.38
N MET A 192 -9.26 -27.65 2.59
CA MET A 192 -8.43 -28.75 3.10
C MET A 192 -9.23 -30.02 3.42
N LEU A 193 -10.50 -29.87 3.76
CA LEU A 193 -11.40 -30.96 4.11
C LEU A 193 -12.02 -31.64 2.87
N TYR A 194 -12.47 -30.83 1.90
CA TYR A 194 -13.26 -31.30 0.74
C TYR A 194 -12.58 -31.09 -0.60
N GLY A 195 -11.51 -30.29 -0.65
CA GLY A 195 -10.77 -30.00 -1.87
C GLY A 195 -9.88 -31.17 -2.29
N ASP A 196 -9.66 -31.26 -3.59
CA ASP A 196 -8.71 -32.19 -4.18
C ASP A 196 -7.26 -31.76 -3.86
N ARG A 197 -6.26 -32.51 -4.33
CA ARG A 197 -4.85 -32.20 -4.03
C ARG A 197 -4.50 -30.75 -4.41
N PRO A 198 -3.71 -30.04 -3.59
CA PRO A 198 -3.38 -28.63 -3.80
C PRO A 198 -2.67 -28.34 -5.13
N HIS A 199 -2.14 -29.37 -5.80
CA HIS A 199 -1.40 -29.26 -7.05
C HIS A 199 -2.26 -29.46 -8.30
N GLU A 200 -3.38 -30.19 -8.20
CA GLU A 200 -4.28 -30.42 -9.35
C GLU A 200 -5.27 -29.25 -9.53
N ILE A 201 -5.64 -28.56 -8.45
CA ILE A 201 -6.59 -27.44 -8.47
C ILE A 201 -6.12 -26.27 -9.35
N ILE A 202 -4.80 -26.03 -9.41
CA ILE A 202 -4.27 -24.91 -10.20
C ILE A 202 -3.79 -25.41 -11.57
N GLY A 203 -3.24 -26.64 -11.67
CA GLY A 203 -2.45 -27.19 -12.79
C GLY A 203 -3.10 -27.30 -14.17
N VAL A 204 -4.40 -27.59 -14.24
CA VAL A 204 -5.01 -28.12 -15.48
C VAL A 204 -5.49 -27.02 -16.46
N ARG A 205 -5.53 -25.75 -16.03
CA ARG A 205 -5.91 -24.58 -16.87
C ARG A 205 -4.79 -23.55 -17.07
N ILE A 206 -3.56 -23.89 -16.66
CA ILE A 206 -2.47 -22.92 -16.44
C ILE A 206 -1.89 -22.32 -17.72
N ASP A 207 -1.75 -23.03 -18.83
CA ASP A 207 -0.88 -22.52 -19.91
C ASP A 207 -1.37 -21.21 -20.56
N GLY A 208 -2.68 -21.00 -20.65
CA GLY A 208 -3.25 -19.72 -21.12
C GLY A 208 -3.31 -18.63 -20.04
N LYS A 209 -3.56 -19.00 -18.78
CA LYS A 209 -3.71 -18.03 -17.67
C LYS A 209 -2.36 -17.62 -17.05
N ARG A 210 -1.32 -18.44 -17.16
CA ARG A 210 0.03 -18.21 -16.60
C ARG A 210 0.71 -17.00 -17.21
N LYS A 211 0.66 -16.87 -18.54
CA LYS A 211 1.16 -15.67 -19.25
C LYS A 211 0.49 -14.41 -18.67
N LYS A 212 -0.84 -14.41 -18.55
CA LYS A 212 -1.60 -13.24 -18.06
C LYS A 212 -1.21 -12.79 -16.65
N THR A 213 -0.97 -13.69 -15.70
CA THR A 213 -0.65 -13.28 -14.32
C THR A 213 0.76 -12.72 -14.16
N HIS A 214 1.76 -13.34 -14.81
CA HIS A 214 3.11 -12.77 -14.81
C HIS A 214 3.04 -11.36 -15.39
N THR A 215 2.32 -11.19 -16.51
CA THR A 215 2.08 -9.87 -17.09
C THR A 215 1.45 -8.90 -16.10
N ILE A 216 0.44 -9.31 -15.31
CA ILE A 216 -0.21 -8.42 -14.32
C ILE A 216 0.76 -8.01 -13.20
N ILE A 217 1.52 -8.94 -12.61
CA ILE A 217 2.41 -8.59 -11.50
C ILE A 217 3.57 -7.71 -11.99
N TYR A 218 4.19 -8.07 -13.12
CA TYR A 218 5.21 -7.21 -13.75
C TYR A 218 4.63 -5.86 -14.12
N PHE A 219 3.37 -5.82 -14.58
CA PHE A 219 2.69 -4.56 -14.88
C PHE A 219 2.47 -3.71 -13.63
N ILE A 220 2.00 -4.28 -12.53
CA ILE A 220 1.85 -3.54 -11.26
C ILE A 220 3.21 -3.02 -10.78
N ALA A 221 4.23 -3.88 -10.77
CA ALA A 221 5.59 -3.47 -10.39
C ALA A 221 6.13 -2.36 -11.31
N TYR A 222 5.88 -2.46 -12.61
CA TYR A 222 6.24 -1.45 -13.60
C TYR A 222 5.52 -0.12 -13.33
N VAL A 223 4.21 -0.14 -13.11
CA VAL A 223 3.42 1.07 -12.78
C VAL A 223 3.94 1.72 -11.50
N ILE A 224 4.22 0.94 -10.45
CA ILE A 224 4.78 1.45 -9.19
C ILE A 224 6.15 2.08 -9.45
N ALA A 225 7.05 1.39 -10.15
CA ALA A 225 8.40 1.89 -10.43
C ALA A 225 8.37 3.18 -11.25
N VAL A 226 7.51 3.24 -12.28
CA VAL A 226 7.30 4.43 -13.11
C VAL A 226 6.77 5.59 -12.26
N ASN A 227 5.77 5.37 -11.42
CA ASN A 227 5.22 6.42 -10.54
C ASN A 227 6.25 6.93 -9.53
N ILE A 228 7.04 6.06 -8.91
CA ILE A 228 8.13 6.48 -8.02
C ILE A 228 9.14 7.35 -8.78
N ALA A 229 9.55 6.92 -9.99
CA ALA A 229 10.48 7.69 -10.81
C ALA A 229 9.91 9.07 -11.19
N ILE A 230 8.63 9.15 -11.55
CA ILE A 230 7.97 10.42 -11.89
C ILE A 230 7.89 11.33 -10.66
N ILE A 231 7.56 10.81 -9.49
CA ILE A 231 7.49 11.59 -8.25
C ILE A 231 8.86 12.19 -7.93
N ILE A 232 9.91 11.36 -7.91
CA ILE A 232 11.28 11.83 -7.63
C ILE A 232 11.74 12.84 -8.68
N ALA A 233 11.49 12.58 -9.97
CA ALA A 233 11.85 13.49 -11.04
C ALA A 233 11.11 14.84 -10.94
N THR A 234 9.80 14.81 -10.67
CA THR A 234 8.97 16.03 -10.54
C THR A 234 9.40 16.84 -9.33
N LEU A 235 9.65 16.20 -8.19
CA LEU A 235 10.18 16.84 -6.99
C LEU A 235 11.55 17.48 -7.26
N ALA A 236 12.46 16.76 -7.92
CA ALA A 236 13.77 17.30 -8.27
C ALA A 236 13.66 18.52 -9.20
N VAL A 237 12.78 18.47 -10.20
CA VAL A 237 12.49 19.61 -11.08
C VAL A 237 11.88 20.79 -10.32
N HIS A 238 11.01 20.53 -9.33
CA HIS A 238 10.42 21.57 -8.48
C HIS A 238 11.50 22.32 -7.70
N GLU A 239 12.35 21.61 -6.95
CA GLU A 239 13.42 22.24 -6.17
C GLU A 239 14.45 22.95 -7.04
N VAL A 240 14.83 22.34 -8.18
CA VAL A 240 15.71 22.98 -9.16
C VAL A 240 15.03 24.21 -9.78
N GLY A 241 13.71 24.21 -9.93
CA GLY A 241 12.92 25.35 -10.39
C GLY A 241 13.06 26.57 -9.50
N HIS A 242 12.98 26.40 -8.18
CA HIS A 242 13.26 27.49 -7.22
C HIS A 242 14.67 28.04 -7.41
N VAL A 243 15.67 27.16 -7.56
CA VAL A 243 17.06 27.58 -7.73
C VAL A 243 17.27 28.35 -9.03
N LEU A 244 16.79 27.82 -10.16
CA LEU A 244 16.99 28.43 -11.48
C LEU A 244 16.27 29.78 -11.59
N ILE A 245 15.00 29.83 -11.20
CA ILE A 245 14.21 31.07 -11.28
C ILE A 245 14.66 32.08 -10.23
N GLY A 246 15.01 31.62 -9.03
CA GLY A 246 15.59 32.49 -8.00
C GLY A 246 16.91 33.10 -8.46
N HIS A 247 17.81 32.31 -9.07
CA HIS A 247 19.05 32.84 -9.61
C HIS A 247 18.81 33.88 -10.72
N ALA A 248 17.86 33.62 -11.63
CA ALA A 248 17.45 34.59 -12.65
C ALA A 248 16.84 35.87 -12.05
N ALA A 249 16.22 35.79 -10.88
CA ALA A 249 15.68 36.92 -10.12
C ALA A 249 16.72 37.63 -9.23
N GLY A 250 17.99 37.22 -9.27
CA GLY A 250 19.08 37.84 -8.51
C GLY A 250 19.37 37.21 -7.14
N CYS A 251 18.89 36.00 -6.87
CA CYS A 251 19.27 35.25 -5.67
C CYS A 251 20.66 34.60 -5.81
N GLU A 252 21.37 34.48 -4.68
CA GLU A 252 22.70 33.89 -4.60
C GLU A 252 22.71 32.55 -3.82
N GLY A 253 23.72 31.71 -4.10
CA GLY A 253 24.03 30.53 -3.28
C GLY A 253 23.12 29.31 -3.44
N GLY A 254 22.48 29.16 -4.61
CA GLY A 254 21.43 28.16 -4.82
C GLY A 254 21.83 26.70 -4.71
N LYS A 255 21.16 25.96 -3.82
CA LYS A 255 21.22 24.50 -3.71
C LYS A 255 19.81 23.92 -3.68
N ALA A 256 19.57 22.88 -4.47
CA ALA A 256 18.35 22.09 -4.41
C ALA A 256 18.64 20.81 -3.59
N ILE A 257 17.99 20.67 -2.43
CA ILE A 257 18.17 19.53 -1.53
C ILE A 257 16.99 18.59 -1.73
N ILE A 258 17.24 17.49 -2.44
CA ILE A 258 16.20 16.50 -2.80
C ILE A 258 15.92 15.52 -1.65
N LEU A 259 16.94 15.25 -0.83
CA LEU A 259 16.84 14.37 0.32
C LEU A 259 17.61 14.98 1.49
N ASP A 260 16.88 15.29 2.56
CA ASP A 260 17.40 15.64 3.87
C ASP A 260 16.65 14.76 4.88
N LEU A 261 17.38 14.11 5.80
CA LEU A 261 16.77 13.27 6.82
C LEU A 261 16.13 14.10 7.94
N SER A 262 16.51 15.37 8.06
CA SER A 262 16.08 16.28 9.12
C SER A 262 14.94 17.23 8.69
N SER A 263 14.75 17.41 7.38
CA SER A 263 13.78 18.35 6.84
C SER A 263 13.14 17.83 5.55
N THR A 264 12.04 18.45 5.11
CA THR A 264 11.46 18.12 3.81
C THR A 264 12.36 18.61 2.68
N PRO A 265 12.26 18.04 1.46
CA PRO A 265 12.93 18.59 0.29
C PRO A 265 12.70 20.10 0.18
N HIS A 266 13.77 20.83 -0.13
CA HIS A 266 13.75 22.29 -0.15
C HIS A 266 14.92 22.86 -0.98
N ALA A 267 14.81 24.14 -1.33
CA ALA A 267 15.89 24.90 -1.94
C ALA A 267 16.47 25.93 -0.96
N GLU A 268 17.80 25.98 -0.86
CA GLU A 268 18.53 26.98 -0.08
C GLU A 268 19.02 28.10 -1.01
N LEU A 269 18.51 29.32 -0.82
CA LEU A 269 18.80 30.50 -1.64
C LEU A 269 18.84 31.76 -0.78
N LYS A 270 19.77 32.68 -1.06
CA LYS A 270 19.75 34.04 -0.47
C LYS A 270 19.13 35.00 -1.47
N CYS A 271 17.92 35.46 -1.19
CA CYS A 271 17.14 36.29 -2.11
C CYS A 271 16.94 37.72 -1.59
N PRO A 272 16.99 38.74 -2.47
CA PRO A 272 16.48 40.07 -2.14
C PRO A 272 14.94 40.03 -1.99
N THR A 273 14.38 40.96 -1.22
CA THR A 273 12.95 40.94 -0.84
C THR A 273 12.00 40.95 -2.04
N ASN A 274 12.39 41.62 -3.13
CA ASN A 274 11.60 41.70 -4.36
C ASN A 274 11.58 40.39 -5.18
N ALA A 275 12.54 39.48 -4.97
CA ALA A 275 12.63 38.21 -5.71
C ALA A 275 11.84 37.07 -5.04
N ILE A 276 11.48 37.21 -3.76
CA ILE A 276 10.91 36.13 -2.93
C ILE A 276 9.70 35.46 -3.60
N THR A 277 8.71 36.24 -4.04
CA THR A 277 7.49 35.70 -4.66
C THR A 277 7.77 34.91 -5.93
N VAL A 278 8.65 35.44 -6.79
CA VAL A 278 8.99 34.80 -8.07
C VAL A 278 9.78 33.51 -7.83
N THR A 279 10.67 33.50 -6.83
CA THR A 279 11.41 32.31 -6.41
C THR A 279 10.47 31.21 -5.91
N TYR A 280 9.49 31.52 -5.05
CA TYR A 280 8.51 30.53 -4.58
C TYR A 280 7.62 29.98 -5.70
N LEU A 281 7.29 30.79 -6.71
CA LEU A 281 6.58 30.28 -7.89
C LEU A 281 7.47 29.43 -8.82
N GLY A 282 8.79 29.47 -8.62
CA GLY A 282 9.75 28.84 -9.49
C GLY A 282 9.57 27.33 -9.63
N GLY A 283 9.34 26.62 -8.52
CA GLY A 283 9.12 25.18 -8.56
C GLY A 283 7.86 24.77 -9.32
N LEU A 284 6.76 25.48 -9.10
CA LEU A 284 5.51 25.26 -9.84
C LEU A 284 5.67 25.54 -11.34
N ILE A 285 6.33 26.65 -11.71
CA ILE A 285 6.57 26.98 -13.12
C ILE A 285 7.44 25.89 -13.78
N ALA A 286 8.50 25.45 -13.12
CA ALA A 286 9.40 24.42 -13.65
C ALA A 286 8.69 23.09 -13.87
N THR A 287 7.86 22.63 -12.93
CA THR A 287 7.09 21.38 -13.08
C THR A 287 6.02 21.47 -14.16
N ILE A 288 5.38 22.65 -14.33
CA ILE A 288 4.46 22.90 -15.45
C ILE A 288 5.20 22.78 -16.79
N VAL A 289 6.34 23.47 -16.96
CA VAL A 289 7.14 23.41 -18.19
C VAL A 289 7.64 22.00 -18.46
N PHE A 290 8.10 21.29 -17.43
CA PHE A 290 8.55 19.91 -17.55
C PHE A 290 7.42 18.98 -18.02
N GLY A 291 6.22 19.10 -17.45
CA GLY A 291 5.06 18.35 -17.95
C GLY A 291 4.68 18.72 -19.39
N MET A 292 4.83 19.99 -19.80
CA MET A 292 4.59 20.39 -21.19
C MET A 292 5.52 19.67 -22.17
N LEU A 293 6.79 19.43 -21.81
CA LEU A 293 7.70 18.67 -22.66
C LEU A 293 7.15 17.27 -22.96
N PHE A 294 6.64 16.57 -21.94
CA PHE A 294 6.02 15.25 -22.12
C PHE A 294 4.68 15.32 -22.87
N PHE A 295 3.91 16.38 -22.65
CA PHE A 295 2.66 16.60 -23.37
C PHE A 295 2.90 16.72 -24.88
N PHE A 296 3.95 17.45 -25.28
CA PHE A 296 4.30 17.69 -26.69
C PHE A 296 5.15 16.58 -27.32
N ALA A 297 5.74 15.66 -26.54
CA ALA A 297 6.60 14.58 -27.02
C ALA A 297 5.93 13.55 -27.96
N ARG A 298 4.70 13.81 -28.43
CA ARG A 298 3.88 12.98 -29.34
C ARG A 298 3.77 11.52 -28.90
N GLY A 299 2.64 11.19 -28.27
CA GLY A 299 2.26 9.81 -27.97
C GLY A 299 1.36 9.74 -26.75
N MET A 300 0.46 8.75 -26.71
CA MET A 300 -0.49 8.58 -25.61
C MET A 300 0.23 8.53 -24.24
N VAL A 301 1.35 7.82 -24.17
CA VAL A 301 2.16 7.68 -22.94
C VAL A 301 2.69 9.03 -22.45
N GLY A 302 3.29 9.84 -23.34
CA GLY A 302 3.82 11.16 -22.97
C GLY A 302 2.73 12.10 -22.45
N THR A 303 1.58 12.12 -23.11
CA THR A 303 0.43 12.92 -22.66
C THR A 303 -0.06 12.48 -21.28
N TYR A 304 -0.15 11.18 -20.99
CA TYR A 304 -0.60 10.71 -19.68
C TYR A 304 0.40 11.00 -18.57
N LEU A 305 1.70 10.85 -18.85
CA LEU A 305 2.77 11.23 -17.94
C LEU A 305 2.72 12.73 -17.61
N SER A 306 2.40 13.59 -18.58
CA SER A 306 2.30 15.03 -18.34
C SER A 306 1.22 15.40 -17.32
N TYR A 307 0.07 14.72 -17.35
CA TYR A 307 -0.97 14.92 -16.35
C TYR A 307 -0.53 14.49 -14.95
N SER A 308 0.20 13.37 -14.83
CA SER A 308 0.77 12.93 -13.54
C SER A 308 1.81 13.93 -13.02
N ILE A 309 2.70 14.45 -13.87
CA ILE A 309 3.70 15.47 -13.52
C ILE A 309 3.03 16.77 -13.05
N TRP A 310 2.06 17.29 -13.80
CA TRP A 310 1.32 18.50 -13.40
C TRP A 310 0.52 18.28 -12.12
N GLY A 311 -0.08 17.09 -11.96
CA GLY A 311 -0.80 16.72 -10.75
C GLY A 311 0.08 16.75 -9.51
N ILE A 312 1.27 16.14 -9.60
CA ILE A 312 2.28 16.14 -8.54
C ILE A 312 2.81 17.56 -8.30
N GLY A 313 3.15 18.31 -9.36
CA GLY A 313 3.66 19.69 -9.26
C GLY A 313 2.70 20.63 -8.53
N LEU A 314 1.40 20.56 -8.83
CA LEU A 314 0.37 21.32 -8.11
C LEU A 314 0.24 20.90 -6.64
N TYR A 315 0.42 19.61 -6.35
CA TYR A 315 0.31 19.09 -4.99
C TYR A 315 1.48 19.54 -4.11
N ILE A 316 2.71 19.45 -4.61
CA ILE A 316 3.92 19.79 -3.85
C ILE A 316 4.09 21.32 -3.69
N ALA A 317 3.61 22.14 -4.63
CA ALA A 317 3.65 23.60 -4.56
C ALA A 317 2.76 24.23 -3.46
N ASN A 318 2.01 23.42 -2.70
CA ASN A 318 1.11 23.88 -1.64
C ASN A 318 1.79 24.83 -0.64
N ASN A 319 2.93 24.42 -0.08
CA ASN A 319 3.64 25.20 0.93
C ASN A 319 4.18 26.53 0.35
N ASP A 320 4.64 26.51 -0.91
CA ASP A 320 5.14 27.71 -1.59
C ASP A 320 4.03 28.73 -1.84
N LEU A 321 2.85 28.26 -2.26
CA LEU A 321 1.69 29.10 -2.49
C LEU A 321 1.20 29.75 -1.19
N LEU A 322 1.22 29.00 -0.08
CA LEU A 322 0.91 29.55 1.24
C LEU A 322 1.96 30.58 1.68
N ALA A 323 3.24 30.33 1.43
CA ALA A 323 4.34 31.23 1.78
C ALA A 323 4.25 32.61 1.09
N ILE A 324 3.70 32.67 -0.13
CA ILE A 324 3.44 33.93 -0.84
C ILE A 324 2.09 34.58 -0.48
N GLY A 325 1.36 34.04 0.51
CA GLY A 325 0.10 34.60 0.99
C GLY A 325 -1.15 34.18 0.19
N THR A 326 -1.07 33.11 -0.61
CA THR A 326 -2.25 32.58 -1.31
C THR A 326 -3.27 32.05 -0.28
N GLY A 327 -4.54 32.39 -0.45
CA GLY A 327 -5.59 31.95 0.47
C GLY A 327 -5.78 30.43 0.48
N ASN A 328 -5.99 29.86 1.67
CA ASN A 328 -6.16 28.40 1.89
C ASN A 328 -7.19 27.74 0.96
N SER A 329 -8.27 28.44 0.59
CA SER A 329 -9.31 27.91 -0.30
C SER A 329 -8.78 27.66 -1.72
N ILE A 330 -7.97 28.58 -2.25
CA ILE A 330 -7.36 28.46 -3.59
C ILE A 330 -6.35 27.32 -3.57
N VAL A 331 -5.52 27.26 -2.54
CA VAL A 331 -4.52 26.21 -2.36
C VAL A 331 -5.16 24.82 -2.31
N ARG A 332 -6.23 24.64 -1.52
CA ARG A 332 -6.99 23.37 -1.49
C ARG A 332 -7.62 23.02 -2.83
N PHE A 333 -8.14 24.01 -3.56
CA PHE A 333 -8.68 23.80 -4.90
C PHE A 333 -7.59 23.33 -5.89
N LEU A 334 -6.40 23.92 -5.83
CA LEU A 334 -5.25 23.50 -6.66
C LEU A 334 -4.77 22.10 -6.29
N MET A 335 -4.69 21.76 -5.00
CA MET A 335 -4.37 20.40 -4.55
C MET A 335 -5.38 19.37 -5.05
N LEU A 336 -6.69 19.67 -4.95
CA LEU A 336 -7.74 18.79 -5.46
C LEU A 336 -7.63 18.62 -6.98
N THR A 337 -7.39 19.72 -7.70
CA THR A 337 -7.17 19.70 -9.15
C THR A 337 -5.95 18.84 -9.50
N GLY A 338 -4.86 18.98 -8.75
CA GLY A 338 -3.65 18.18 -8.90
C GLY A 338 -3.91 16.69 -8.70
N LEU A 339 -4.68 16.34 -7.66
CA LEU A 339 -5.09 14.95 -7.41
C LEU A 339 -5.94 14.37 -8.55
N VAL A 340 -6.88 15.15 -9.08
CA VAL A 340 -7.72 14.73 -10.22
C VAL A 340 -6.85 14.48 -11.46
N LEU A 341 -5.88 15.36 -11.76
CA LEU A 341 -4.96 15.19 -12.88
C LEU A 341 -4.06 13.96 -12.71
N LEU A 342 -3.55 13.73 -11.50
CA LEU A 342 -2.73 12.55 -11.18
C LEU A 342 -3.52 11.25 -11.39
N ILE A 343 -4.74 11.16 -10.82
CA ILE A 343 -5.61 9.98 -10.99
C ILE A 343 -5.95 9.77 -12.47
N TYR A 344 -6.25 10.85 -13.20
CA TYR A 344 -6.55 10.78 -14.63
C TYR A 344 -5.34 10.30 -15.44
N GLY A 345 -4.15 10.88 -15.19
CA GLY A 345 -2.90 10.49 -15.84
C GLY A 345 -2.59 9.01 -15.62
N ASP A 346 -2.60 8.56 -14.38
CA ASP A 346 -2.26 7.18 -14.01
C ASP A 346 -3.28 6.16 -14.58
N THR A 347 -4.58 6.45 -14.48
CA THR A 347 -5.62 5.57 -15.04
C THR A 347 -5.50 5.45 -16.56
N LYS A 348 -5.22 6.56 -17.25
CA LYS A 348 -5.03 6.56 -18.70
C LYS A 348 -3.74 5.87 -19.10
N PHE A 349 -2.63 6.09 -18.38
CA PHE A 349 -1.37 5.37 -18.57
C PHE A 349 -1.56 3.86 -18.45
N ILE A 350 -2.25 3.43 -17.39
CA ILE A 350 -2.59 2.01 -17.17
C ILE A 350 -3.43 1.47 -18.33
N SER A 351 -4.49 2.19 -18.71
CA SER A 351 -5.39 1.74 -19.78
C SER A 351 -4.70 1.67 -21.15
N GLY A 352 -3.82 2.63 -21.45
CA GLY A 352 -3.07 2.69 -22.71
C GLY A 352 -2.09 1.51 -22.81
N TYR A 353 -1.39 1.21 -21.73
CA TYR A 353 -0.50 0.05 -21.68
C TYR A 353 -1.26 -1.28 -21.82
N LEU A 354 -2.41 -1.43 -21.14
CA LEU A 354 -3.25 -2.62 -21.27
C LEU A 354 -3.80 -2.81 -22.69
N ASN A 355 -4.10 -1.72 -23.40
CA ASN A 355 -4.53 -1.78 -24.79
C ASN A 355 -3.38 -2.15 -25.74
N TYR A 356 -2.18 -1.61 -25.50
CA TYR A 356 -0.97 -1.99 -26.23
C TYR A 356 -0.69 -3.50 -26.13
N LEU A 357 -0.82 -4.07 -24.92
CA LEU A 357 -0.70 -5.51 -24.69
C LEU A 357 -1.80 -6.36 -25.35
N LYS A 358 -2.93 -5.77 -25.75
CA LYS A 358 -3.98 -6.50 -26.49
C LYS A 358 -3.76 -6.46 -28.00
N SER A 359 -3.07 -5.44 -28.51
CA SER A 359 -2.83 -5.23 -29.94
C SER A 359 -1.60 -5.93 -30.49
N GLY A 360 -0.66 -6.34 -29.62
CA GLY A 360 0.51 -7.15 -29.98
C GLY A 360 0.39 -8.55 -29.39
#